data_AF-A0A4Q0MKE2-F1
#
_entry.id   AF-A0A4Q0MKE2-F1
#
_cell.length_a   1.000
_cell.length_b   1.000
_cell.length_c   1.000
_cell.angle_alpha   90.00
_cell.angle_beta   90.00
_cell.angle_gamma   90.00
#
_symmetry.space_group_name_H-M   'P 1'
#
loop_
_entity.id
_entity.type
_entity.pdbx_description
1 polymer ?
#
loop_
_entity_poly.entity_id
_entity_poly.type
_entity_poly.pdbx_seq_one_letter_code
_entity_poly.pdbx_strand_id
1 'polypeptide(L)'
;MASLPFRAVLSAVAALAAAPASALEAATLAPFAGAPSATIEASDLEGRAFPIGSDPDRPVILHFFASWCEPCREEFPGLMAFMKGQGDAVRLIGVDVGEPASRARAFVRTLGFAAPVALDEDKNIAAAFLRRGLPATVVLAPGGGAALAAAGPLDWTSPAVGDAINRLKKQ
;
A
#
# COMPACT_ATOMS: atom_id res chain seq x y z
N MET A 1 -54.67 -57.07 14.98
CA MET A 1 -54.02 -55.91 15.62
C MET A 1 -52.56 -55.92 15.19
N ALA A 2 -52.23 -55.19 14.12
CA ALA A 2 -50.93 -55.26 13.46
C ALA A 2 -50.29 -53.87 13.42
N SER A 3 -49.12 -53.79 14.06
CA SER A 3 -47.90 -53.12 13.58
C SER A 3 -47.93 -51.60 13.33
N LEU A 4 -47.35 -50.84 14.26
CA LEU A 4 -46.72 -49.55 13.97
C LEU A 4 -45.32 -49.80 13.38
N PRO A 5 -44.88 -49.03 12.36
CA PRO A 5 -43.46 -48.75 12.21
C PRO A 5 -43.16 -47.29 12.52
N PHE A 6 -42.34 -47.16 13.57
CA PHE A 6 -41.52 -46.03 13.96
C PHE A 6 -41.00 -45.24 12.73
N ARG A 7 -41.42 -43.98 12.57
CA ARG A 7 -40.80 -43.06 11.60
C ARG A 7 -39.50 -42.54 12.20
N ALA A 8 -38.38 -43.06 11.74
CA ALA A 8 -37.07 -42.48 12.01
C ALA A 8 -36.95 -41.13 11.29
N VAL A 9 -36.88 -40.04 12.05
CA VAL A 9 -36.55 -38.72 11.52
C VAL A 9 -35.02 -38.63 11.48
N LEU A 10 -34.42 -38.78 10.29
CA LEU A 10 -33.01 -38.44 10.10
C LEU A 10 -32.87 -36.92 10.16
N SER A 11 -32.31 -36.40 11.25
CA SER A 11 -31.81 -35.02 11.30
C SER A 11 -30.58 -34.91 10.39
N ALA A 12 -30.74 -34.21 9.27
CA ALA A 12 -29.61 -33.75 8.47
C ALA A 12 -28.92 -32.60 9.21
N VAL A 13 -27.77 -32.87 9.83
CA VAL A 13 -26.87 -31.82 10.32
C VAL A 13 -26.17 -31.23 9.11
N ALA A 14 -26.62 -30.06 8.67
CA ALA A 14 -25.91 -29.27 7.67
C ALA A 14 -24.61 -28.77 8.31
N ALA A 15 -23.48 -29.36 7.92
CA ALA A 15 -22.16 -28.84 8.26
C ALA A 15 -22.00 -27.47 7.57
N LEU A 16 -22.09 -26.40 8.37
CA LEU A 16 -21.77 -25.04 7.92
C LEU A 16 -20.26 -24.99 7.67
N ALA A 17 -19.84 -25.18 6.42
CA ALA A 17 -18.46 -24.99 6.02
C ALA A 17 -18.09 -23.51 6.24
N ALA A 18 -17.35 -23.24 7.32
CA ALA A 18 -16.72 -21.95 7.51
C ALA A 18 -15.69 -21.76 6.38
N ALA A 19 -15.94 -20.83 5.47
CA ALA A 19 -14.94 -20.41 4.51
C ALA A 19 -13.74 -19.83 5.29
N PRO A 20 -12.49 -20.18 4.96
CA PRO A 20 -11.34 -19.59 5.62
C PRO A 20 -11.36 -18.08 5.36
N ALA A 21 -11.24 -17.27 6.42
CA ALA A 21 -10.94 -15.85 6.28
C ALA A 21 -9.59 -15.75 5.55
N SER A 22 -9.64 -15.38 4.28
CA SER A 22 -8.45 -15.28 3.45
C SER A 22 -7.54 -14.20 4.04
N ALA A 23 -6.39 -14.62 4.58
CA ALA A 23 -5.30 -13.68 4.82
C ALA A 23 -5.00 -13.01 3.47
N LEU A 24 -5.04 -11.69 3.42
CA LEU A 24 -4.80 -10.96 2.20
C LEU A 24 -3.38 -11.28 1.73
N GLU A 25 -3.25 -11.90 0.56
CA GLU A 25 -1.97 -12.37 0.05
C GLU A 25 -1.07 -11.17 -0.23
N ALA A 26 0.16 -11.20 0.30
CA ALA A 26 1.11 -10.12 0.09
C ALA A 26 1.45 -9.97 -1.40
N ALA A 27 1.42 -8.75 -1.90
CA ALA A 27 1.83 -8.43 -3.25
C ALA A 27 3.34 -8.63 -3.44
N THR A 28 3.74 -8.74 -4.71
CA THR A 28 5.16 -8.80 -5.10
C THR A 28 5.54 -7.52 -5.82
N LEU A 29 6.71 -6.96 -5.50
CA LEU A 29 7.30 -5.89 -6.30
C LEU A 29 7.73 -6.42 -7.67
N ALA A 30 7.20 -5.82 -8.73
CA ALA A 30 7.51 -6.16 -10.12
C ALA A 30 8.02 -4.93 -10.88
N PRO A 31 8.80 -5.12 -11.97
CA PRO A 31 9.19 -4.02 -12.85
C PRO A 31 7.99 -3.20 -13.32
N PHE A 32 8.10 -1.88 -13.25
CA PHE A 32 7.06 -0.97 -13.71
C PHE A 32 7.43 -0.37 -15.06
N ALA A 33 6.54 -0.50 -16.04
CA ALA A 33 6.67 0.14 -17.34
C ALA A 33 5.63 1.27 -17.49
N GLY A 34 6.10 2.47 -17.86
CA GLY A 34 5.23 3.57 -18.32
C GLY A 34 4.73 4.51 -17.22
N ALA A 35 5.57 4.91 -16.27
CA ALA A 35 5.27 6.07 -15.40
C ALA A 35 5.76 7.37 -16.05
N PRO A 36 5.21 8.53 -15.66
CA PRO A 36 5.83 9.80 -15.94
C PRO A 36 7.27 9.81 -15.38
N SER A 37 8.23 10.17 -16.22
CA SER A 37 9.60 10.48 -15.79
C SER A 37 9.70 11.87 -15.14
N ALA A 38 8.60 12.62 -15.12
CA ALA A 38 8.53 13.99 -14.63
C ALA A 38 8.04 14.03 -13.19
N THR A 39 8.57 14.99 -12.42
CA THR A 39 8.03 15.39 -11.13
C THR A 39 6.56 15.80 -11.29
N ILE A 40 5.69 15.27 -10.44
CA ILE A 40 4.29 15.66 -10.36
C ILE A 40 4.15 16.65 -9.21
N GLU A 41 3.50 17.78 -9.47
CA GLU A 41 3.15 18.75 -8.44
C GLU A 41 1.92 18.26 -7.69
N ALA A 42 2.03 18.12 -6.36
CA ALA A 42 0.93 17.81 -5.46
C ALA A 42 0.78 18.94 -4.42
N SER A 43 -0.21 18.80 -3.54
CA SER A 43 -0.26 19.58 -2.29
C SER A 43 0.11 18.68 -1.11
N ASP A 44 0.80 19.21 -0.10
CA ASP A 44 0.93 18.52 1.18
C ASP A 44 -0.35 18.69 2.03
N LEU A 45 -0.33 18.11 3.24
CA LEU A 45 -1.46 18.19 4.17
C LEU A 45 -1.74 19.62 4.66
N GLU A 46 -0.79 20.55 4.53
CA GLU A 46 -0.93 21.97 4.84
C GLU A 46 -1.40 22.80 3.64
N GLY A 47 -1.61 22.19 2.47
CA GLY A 47 -2.00 22.87 1.24
C GLY A 47 -0.84 23.61 0.56
N ARG A 48 0.40 23.29 0.91
CA ARG A 48 1.59 23.84 0.25
C ARG A 48 1.95 22.98 -0.96
N ALA A 49 2.48 23.61 -2.00
CA ALA A 49 3.01 22.88 -3.15
C ALA A 49 4.08 21.88 -2.69
N PHE A 50 3.92 20.64 -3.12
CA PHE A 50 4.76 19.52 -2.73
C PHE A 50 5.08 18.68 -3.96
N PRO A 51 6.30 18.79 -4.52
CA PRO A 51 6.69 17.97 -5.64
C PRO A 51 6.85 16.52 -5.18
N ILE A 52 6.07 15.63 -5.79
CA ILE A 52 6.26 14.19 -5.70
C ILE A 52 7.02 13.72 -6.94
N GLY A 53 8.15 13.06 -6.73
CA GLY A 53 8.98 12.65 -7.85
C GLY A 53 10.46 12.68 -7.52
N SER A 54 11.26 12.71 -8.59
CA SER A 54 12.70 12.45 -8.61
C SER A 54 13.44 13.02 -7.40
N ASP A 55 14.07 12.12 -6.64
CA ASP A 55 15.24 12.46 -5.85
C ASP A 55 16.45 12.12 -6.73
N PRO A 56 17.39 13.06 -6.96
CA PRO A 56 18.48 12.83 -7.89
C PRO A 56 19.39 11.69 -7.44
N ASP A 57 19.46 11.41 -6.14
CA ASP A 57 20.47 10.55 -5.55
C ASP A 57 19.91 9.27 -4.94
N ARG A 58 18.62 9.25 -4.64
CA ARG A 58 18.01 8.16 -3.86
C ARG A 58 16.76 7.60 -4.52
N PRO A 59 16.49 6.30 -4.33
CA PRO A 59 15.19 5.75 -4.62
C PRO A 59 14.10 6.46 -3.78
N VAL A 60 12.92 6.64 -4.37
CA VAL A 60 11.75 7.20 -3.70
C VAL A 60 10.63 6.18 -3.68
N ILE A 61 10.16 5.81 -2.49
CA ILE A 61 8.96 5.00 -2.30
C ILE A 61 7.75 5.92 -2.24
N LEU A 62 6.81 5.72 -3.14
CA LEU A 62 5.47 6.27 -3.08
C LEU A 62 4.54 5.19 -2.52
N HIS A 63 4.03 5.39 -1.31
CA HIS A 63 3.07 4.49 -0.69
C HIS A 63 1.67 5.11 -0.78
N PHE A 64 0.79 4.51 -1.58
CA PHE A 64 -0.58 4.97 -1.80
C PHE A 64 -1.51 4.35 -0.77
N PHE A 65 -2.23 5.19 -0.04
CA PHE A 65 -3.12 4.77 1.04
C PHE A 65 -4.36 5.65 1.14
N ALA A 66 -5.27 5.26 2.01
CA ALA A 66 -6.36 6.09 2.51
C ALA A 66 -6.72 5.63 3.93
N SER A 67 -7.31 6.51 4.73
CA SER A 67 -7.67 6.26 6.14
C SER A 67 -8.68 5.12 6.33
N TRP A 68 -9.51 4.85 5.32
CA TRP A 68 -10.50 3.77 5.30
C TRP A 68 -9.94 2.43 4.79
N CYS A 69 -8.68 2.39 4.34
CA CYS A 69 -8.04 1.20 3.79
C CYS A 69 -7.46 0.34 4.92
N GLU A 70 -8.21 -0.69 5.35
CA GLU A 70 -7.75 -1.61 6.40
C GLU A 70 -6.41 -2.30 6.07
N PRO A 71 -6.19 -2.84 4.86
CA PRO A 71 -4.89 -3.45 4.54
C PRO A 71 -3.72 -2.46 4.59
N CYS A 72 -3.98 -1.18 4.28
CA CYS A 72 -2.96 -0.15 4.42
C CYS A 72 -2.55 -0.02 5.90
N ARG A 73 -3.53 -0.02 6.83
CA ARG A 73 -3.28 0.07 8.28
C ARG A 73 -2.41 -1.07 8.79
N GLU A 74 -2.64 -2.28 8.30
CA GLU A 74 -1.84 -3.46 8.65
C GLU A 74 -0.40 -3.38 8.10
N GLU A 75 -0.20 -2.71 6.96
CA GLU A 75 1.10 -2.57 6.28
C GLU A 75 2.00 -1.49 6.92
N PHE A 76 1.43 -0.41 7.46
CA PHE A 76 2.18 0.74 8.00
C PHE A 76 3.29 0.38 9.01
N PRO A 77 3.05 -0.49 10.03
CA PRO A 77 4.11 -0.86 10.98
C PRO A 77 5.33 -1.49 10.31
N GLY A 78 5.10 -2.37 9.33
CA GLY A 78 6.17 -3.01 8.56
C GLY A 78 6.94 -1.99 7.70
N LEU A 79 6.21 -1.11 7.00
CA LEU A 79 6.80 -0.04 6.21
C LEU A 79 7.68 0.90 7.07
N MET A 80 7.17 1.33 8.22
CA MET A 80 7.93 2.21 9.12
C MET A 80 9.18 1.53 9.69
N ALA A 81 9.09 0.25 10.05
CA ALA A 81 10.25 -0.53 10.50
C ALA A 81 11.29 -0.69 9.38
N PHE A 82 10.85 -0.99 8.16
CA PHE A 82 11.71 -1.04 6.98
C PHE A 82 12.44 0.28 6.76
N MET A 83 11.71 1.40 6.77
CA MET A 83 12.29 2.74 6.53
C MET A 83 13.30 3.14 7.61
N LYS A 84 13.11 2.73 8.86
CA LYS A 84 14.11 2.93 9.91
C LYS A 84 15.44 2.24 9.57
N GLY A 85 15.41 1.06 8.95
CA GLY A 85 16.60 0.36 8.48
C GLY A 85 17.25 0.98 7.24
N GLN A 86 16.49 1.72 6.43
CA GLN A 86 17.01 2.42 5.25
C GLN A 86 17.72 3.73 5.59
N GLY A 87 17.34 4.39 6.70
CA GLY A 87 17.86 5.71 7.05
C GLY A 87 17.65 6.70 5.90
N ASP A 88 18.69 7.47 5.59
CA ASP A 88 18.64 8.46 4.51
C ASP A 88 18.85 7.88 3.11
N ALA A 89 19.07 6.56 2.95
CA ALA A 89 19.38 5.96 1.65
C ALA A 89 18.15 5.77 0.73
N VAL A 90 16.95 5.89 1.29
CA VAL A 90 15.67 5.79 0.56
C VAL A 90 14.74 6.87 1.09
N ARG A 91 14.06 7.57 0.18
CA ARG A 91 13.02 8.54 0.56
C ARG A 91 11.66 7.86 0.57
N LEU A 92 10.83 8.17 1.56
CA LEU A 92 9.43 7.74 1.63
C LEU A 92 8.52 8.95 1.48
N ILE A 93 7.49 8.80 0.66
CA ILE A 93 6.37 9.73 0.52
C ILE A 93 5.08 8.91 0.61
N GLY A 94 4.18 9.31 1.51
CA GLY A 94 2.81 8.83 1.50
C GLY A 94 1.98 9.60 0.46
N VAL A 95 1.08 8.93 -0.23
CA VAL A 95 0.10 9.54 -1.13
C VAL A 95 -1.28 9.16 -0.63
N ASP A 96 -1.97 10.12 -0.03
CA ASP A 96 -3.34 9.95 0.45
C ASP A 96 -4.33 10.17 -0.70
N VAL A 97 -5.16 9.17 -0.99
CA VAL A 97 -5.97 9.13 -2.21
C VAL A 97 -7.45 9.41 -1.93
N GLY A 98 -7.94 10.53 -2.48
CA GLY A 98 -9.36 10.85 -2.52
C GLY A 98 -9.97 11.26 -1.17
N GLU A 99 -9.16 11.79 -0.24
CA GLU A 99 -9.65 12.31 1.03
C GLU A 99 -9.29 13.80 1.20
N PRO A 100 -10.07 14.55 1.99
CA PRO A 100 -9.68 15.90 2.37
C PRO A 100 -8.48 15.85 3.34
N ALA A 101 -7.63 16.88 3.30
CA ALA A 101 -6.42 16.99 4.12
C ALA A 101 -6.66 16.75 5.63
N SER A 102 -7.82 17.15 6.15
CA SER A 102 -8.17 16.98 7.57
C SER A 102 -8.27 15.50 7.98
N ARG A 103 -8.78 14.63 7.10
CA ARG A 103 -8.93 13.19 7.35
C ARG A 103 -7.58 12.49 7.25
N ALA A 104 -6.86 12.74 6.16
CA ALA A 104 -5.50 12.24 5.95
C ALA A 104 -4.59 12.59 7.14
N ARG A 105 -4.58 13.87 7.56
CA ARG A 105 -3.79 14.37 8.69
C ARG A 105 -4.17 13.70 10.02
N ALA A 106 -5.46 13.50 10.27
CA ALA A 106 -5.91 12.81 11.47
C ALA A 106 -5.39 11.37 11.51
N PHE A 107 -5.49 10.67 10.38
CA PHE A 107 -5.07 9.27 10.25
C PHE A 107 -3.55 9.08 10.43
N VAL A 108 -2.72 9.84 9.70
CA VAL A 108 -1.25 9.69 9.80
C VAL A 108 -0.72 10.05 11.20
N ARG A 109 -1.39 10.97 11.91
CA ARG A 109 -1.12 11.24 13.32
C ARG A 109 -1.39 10.04 14.23
N THR A 110 -2.46 9.28 14.00
CA THR A 110 -2.75 8.07 14.80
C THR A 110 -1.72 6.97 14.59
N LEU A 111 -1.10 6.93 13.40
CA LEU A 111 -0.07 5.96 13.06
C LEU A 111 1.33 6.39 13.51
N GLY A 112 1.52 7.65 13.90
CA GLY A 112 2.86 8.22 14.10
C GLY A 112 3.68 8.31 12.81
N PHE A 113 3.01 8.36 11.65
CA PHE A 113 3.67 8.41 10.35
C PHE A 113 4.23 9.81 10.10
N ALA A 114 5.56 9.94 10.17
CA ALA A 114 6.27 11.21 10.10
C ALA A 114 6.83 11.54 8.70
N ALA A 115 6.69 10.64 7.73
CA ALA A 115 7.11 10.91 6.36
C ALA A 115 6.20 11.96 5.70
N PRO A 116 6.70 12.73 4.73
CA PRO A 116 5.87 13.66 3.96
C PRO A 116 4.69 12.94 3.30
N VAL A 117 3.54 13.62 3.26
CA VAL A 117 2.31 13.11 2.65
C VAL A 117 1.84 14.08 1.59
N ALA A 118 1.67 13.57 0.38
CA ALA A 118 0.99 14.24 -0.71
C ALA A 118 -0.52 13.94 -0.65
N LEU A 119 -1.33 14.96 -0.88
CA LEU A 119 -2.77 14.87 -0.98
C LEU A 119 -3.17 14.72 -2.46
N ASP A 120 -3.85 13.62 -2.77
CA ASP A 120 -4.37 13.29 -4.10
C ASP A 120 -5.92 13.28 -4.07
N GLU A 121 -6.51 14.43 -3.72
CA GLU A 121 -7.95 14.57 -3.49
C GLU A 121 -8.78 14.28 -4.76
N ASP A 122 -8.24 14.65 -5.93
CA ASP A 122 -8.86 14.44 -7.25
C ASP A 122 -8.48 13.10 -7.90
N LYS A 123 -7.58 12.32 -7.28
CA LYS A 123 -7.10 11.00 -7.71
C LYS A 123 -6.27 11.02 -8.99
N ASN A 124 -5.77 12.18 -9.42
CA ASN A 124 -4.97 12.30 -10.63
C ASN A 124 -3.61 11.59 -10.50
N ILE A 125 -2.99 11.64 -9.32
CA ILE A 125 -1.71 10.98 -9.05
C ILE A 125 -1.93 9.46 -9.06
N ALA A 126 -2.95 8.98 -8.35
CA ALA A 126 -3.33 7.57 -8.34
C ALA A 126 -3.63 7.06 -9.75
N ALA A 127 -4.33 7.82 -10.59
CA ALA A 127 -4.64 7.44 -11.97
C ALA A 127 -3.38 7.26 -12.83
N ALA A 128 -2.31 8.02 -12.59
CA ALA A 128 -1.06 7.90 -13.33
C ALA A 128 -0.28 6.61 -12.99
N PHE A 129 -0.31 6.19 -11.73
CA PHE A 129 0.54 5.11 -11.22
C PHE A 129 -0.18 3.79 -11.02
N LEU A 130 -1.42 3.83 -10.53
CA LEU A 130 -2.10 2.65 -10.04
C LEU A 130 -2.74 1.86 -11.18
N ARG A 131 -2.64 0.53 -11.07
CA ARG A 131 -3.30 -0.42 -11.98
C ARG A 131 -4.49 -1.11 -11.31
N ARG A 132 -4.57 -1.06 -9.98
CA ARG A 132 -5.62 -1.64 -9.13
C ARG A 132 -5.92 -0.67 -7.98
N GLY A 133 -6.58 -1.15 -6.92
CA GLY A 133 -6.88 -0.38 -5.71
C GLY A 133 -5.72 -0.25 -4.73
N LEU A 134 -6.05 0.20 -3.53
CA LEU A 134 -5.14 0.41 -2.40
C LEU A 134 -5.02 -0.87 -1.52
N PRO A 135 -3.92 -1.02 -0.77
CA PRO A 135 -2.69 -0.24 -0.86
C PRO A 135 -1.98 -0.50 -2.18
N ALA A 136 -1.11 0.43 -2.55
CA ALA A 136 -0.18 0.22 -3.64
C ALA A 136 1.15 0.90 -3.33
N THR A 137 2.22 0.36 -3.90
CA THR A 137 3.56 0.90 -3.74
C THR A 137 4.17 1.09 -5.11
N VAL A 138 4.78 2.25 -5.35
CA VAL A 138 5.63 2.51 -6.51
C VAL A 138 7.01 2.94 -6.02
N VAL A 139 8.06 2.40 -6.62
CA VAL A 139 9.45 2.77 -6.31
C VAL A 139 10.04 3.47 -7.52
N LEU A 140 10.39 4.74 -7.34
CA LEU A 140 11.14 5.52 -8.31
C LEU A 140 12.63 5.27 -8.11
N ALA A 141 13.35 5.06 -9.21
CA ALA A 141 14.81 5.07 -9.20
C ALA A 141 15.35 6.50 -8.97
N PRO A 142 16.62 6.65 -8.54
CA PRO A 142 17.29 7.94 -8.53
C PRO A 142 17.13 8.64 -9.89
N GLY A 143 16.72 9.91 -9.88
CA GLY A 143 16.39 10.67 -11.09
C GLY A 143 14.91 10.56 -11.53
N GLY A 144 14.08 9.74 -10.88
CA GLY A 144 12.61 9.83 -10.93
C GLY A 144 11.84 8.84 -11.79
N GLY A 145 12.51 7.99 -12.57
CA GLY A 145 11.81 6.97 -13.35
C GLY A 145 11.22 5.88 -12.44
N ALA A 146 9.93 5.55 -12.58
CA ALA A 146 9.36 4.42 -11.85
C ALA A 146 10.01 3.11 -12.31
N ALA A 147 10.56 2.38 -11.36
CA ALA A 147 11.30 1.15 -11.61
C ALA A 147 10.52 -0.08 -11.15
N LEU A 148 9.82 0.01 -10.02
CA LEU A 148 9.09 -1.09 -9.43
C LEU A 148 7.69 -0.65 -9.00
N ALA A 149 6.74 -1.59 -8.99
CA ALA A 149 5.45 -1.39 -8.36
C ALA A 149 4.89 -2.68 -7.77
N ALA A 150 4.00 -2.51 -6.80
CA ALA A 150 3.16 -3.54 -6.24
C ALA A 150 1.73 -3.03 -6.10
N ALA A 151 0.77 -3.89 -6.42
CA ALA A 151 -0.66 -3.63 -6.28
C ALA A 151 -1.23 -4.57 -5.22
N GLY A 152 -1.48 -4.02 -4.02
CA GLY A 152 -1.77 -4.78 -2.80
C GLY A 152 -0.67 -4.58 -1.73
N PRO A 153 -0.89 -5.12 -0.52
CA PRO A 153 0.00 -4.90 0.62
C PRO A 153 1.34 -5.61 0.42
N LEU A 154 2.46 -4.98 0.75
CA LEU A 154 3.76 -5.62 0.75
C LEU A 154 4.11 -6.21 2.12
N ASP A 155 4.77 -7.38 2.10
CA ASP A 155 5.53 -7.84 3.26
C ASP A 155 6.88 -7.11 3.30
N TRP A 156 6.94 -6.02 4.06
CA TRP A 156 8.14 -5.20 4.24
C TRP A 156 9.28 -5.89 5.00
N THR A 157 9.02 -7.06 5.58
CA THR A 157 10.05 -7.91 6.21
C THR A 157 10.71 -8.87 5.23
N SER A 158 10.14 -9.02 4.03
CA SER A 158 10.66 -9.89 2.98
C SER A 158 12.02 -9.39 2.46
N PRO A 159 13.06 -10.26 2.47
CA PRO A 159 14.34 -9.93 1.85
C PRO A 159 14.19 -9.56 0.37
N ALA A 160 13.24 -10.18 -0.35
CA ALA A 160 13.02 -9.89 -1.76
C ALA A 160 12.59 -8.42 -2.00
N VAL A 161 11.77 -7.85 -1.10
CA VAL A 161 11.35 -6.45 -1.16
C VAL A 161 12.56 -5.53 -0.90
N GLY A 162 13.31 -5.81 0.18
CA GLY A 162 14.50 -5.05 0.52
C GLY A 162 15.57 -5.07 -0.56
N ASP A 163 15.89 -6.25 -1.09
CA ASP A 163 16.88 -6.44 -2.14
C ASP A 163 16.47 -5.74 -3.44
N ALA A 164 15.19 -5.78 -3.81
CA ALA A 164 14.68 -5.09 -4.99
C ALA A 164 14.87 -3.57 -4.90
N ILE A 165 14.57 -2.97 -3.75
CA ILE A 165 14.74 -1.53 -3.51
C ILE A 165 16.22 -1.17 -3.39
N ASN A 166 17.02 -1.99 -2.70
CA ASN A 166 18.45 -1.76 -2.51
C ASN A 166 19.23 -1.75 -3.82
N ARG A 167 18.81 -2.55 -4.82
CA ARG A 167 19.40 -2.55 -6.16
C ARG A 167 19.25 -1.23 -6.92
N LEU A 168 18.33 -0.35 -6.50
CA LEU A 168 18.12 0.95 -7.11
C LEU A 168 18.98 2.06 -6.50
N LYS A 169 19.64 1.81 -5.36
CA LYS A 169 20.52 2.81 -4.73
C LYS A 169 21.71 3.08 -5.63
N LYS A 170 22.12 4.36 -5.74
CA LYS A 170 23.42 4.68 -6.32
C LYS A 170 24.52 4.01 -5.47
N GLN A 171 25.49 3.41 -6.13
CA GLN A 171 26.70 2.89 -5.49
C GLN A 171 27.60 4.01 -5.01
#